data_AF-A0A1M4Z8M6-F1
#
_entry.id   AF-A0A1M4Z8M6-F1
#
_cell.length_a   1.000
_cell.length_b   1.000
_cell.length_c   1.000
_cell.angle_alpha   90.00
_cell.angle_beta   90.00
_cell.angle_gamma   90.00
#
_symmetry.space_group_name_H-M   'P 1'
#
loop_
_entity.id
_entity.type
_entity.pdbx_description
1 polymer ?
#
loop_
_entity_poly.entity_id
_entity_poly.type
_entity_poly.pdbx_seq_one_letter_code
_entity_poly.pdbx_strand_id
1 'polypeptide(L)'
;MEKNERRTGTVSRGIRCPIIRQGDDLAEIVTTSVLEAAKSDGFEIRDRDVISVTESIVARSQGNYASVDAIAEDVRTKLGGETIGVIFPILSRNRFAICLRGIAKGAKKIVLMLSYPSDEVGNHLLTLDQVDGAGVNPYSDVLSLAKYRELFGENKHEFTGVDYVAYYEELIRSCGADVEIVFANHAEAVLKYTKNVLVASIHTRERMKRILKDAGAERVYGLDDIMNAPVNGSGCNEKYGLLGSNKSTEDTVKLFPRECKSLVLDIQGRILKETGKHVEVMVYGDGAFKDPQGKIWELADPVVSPAFTDGLIGTPNELKLKYLADNDFKDLSGEALKEAISKSIREKDGNLVGNMASQGTTPRQLTDLIGSLCDLTSGSGDKGTPVVLVQGYFDNFTVE
;
A
#
# COMPACT_ATOMS: atom_id res chain seq x y z
N MET A 1 -46.31 -15.43 -0.17
CA MET A 1 -45.19 -14.52 0.15
C MET A 1 -44.19 -14.68 -0.97
N GLU A 2 -43.93 -13.63 -1.75
CA GLU A 2 -42.80 -13.67 -2.68
C GLU A 2 -41.56 -13.96 -1.85
N LYS A 3 -40.89 -15.09 -2.11
CA LYS A 3 -39.55 -15.33 -1.58
C LYS A 3 -38.69 -14.21 -2.15
N ASN A 4 -38.25 -13.30 -1.30
CA ASN A 4 -37.32 -12.24 -1.67
C ASN A 4 -35.95 -12.91 -1.90
N GLU A 5 -35.78 -13.53 -3.06
CA GLU A 5 -34.55 -14.22 -3.44
C GLU A 5 -33.46 -13.17 -3.64
N ARG A 6 -32.36 -13.26 -2.91
CA ARG A 6 -31.24 -12.34 -3.07
C ARG A 6 -30.62 -12.52 -4.45
N ARG A 7 -30.63 -11.44 -5.25
CA ARG A 7 -30.04 -11.41 -6.61
C ARG A 7 -28.71 -10.67 -6.69
N THR A 8 -28.24 -10.10 -5.57
CA THR A 8 -26.99 -9.34 -5.49
C THR A 8 -25.95 -10.10 -4.66
N GLY A 9 -24.71 -10.16 -5.17
CA GLY A 9 -23.57 -10.76 -4.47
C GLY A 9 -22.91 -9.78 -3.49
N THR A 10 -21.59 -9.67 -3.56
CA THR A 10 -20.80 -8.70 -2.79
C THR A 10 -21.15 -7.27 -3.18
N VAL A 11 -21.35 -6.41 -2.18
CA VAL A 11 -21.61 -4.97 -2.37
C VAL A 11 -20.53 -4.17 -1.64
N SER A 12 -19.94 -3.19 -2.31
CA SER A 12 -18.99 -2.25 -1.70
C SER A 12 -19.59 -0.85 -1.67
N ARG A 13 -19.64 -0.23 -0.50
CA ARG A 13 -20.25 1.09 -0.28
C ARG A 13 -19.24 2.04 0.37
N GLY A 14 -18.96 3.16 -0.30
CA GLY A 14 -18.26 4.27 0.33
C GLY A 14 -19.19 4.99 1.32
N ILE A 15 -18.80 5.04 2.58
CA ILE A 15 -19.54 5.65 3.68
C ILE A 15 -19.00 7.06 3.88
N ARG A 16 -19.88 8.06 3.80
CA ARG A 16 -19.51 9.45 4.02
C ARG A 16 -19.24 9.69 5.50
N CYS A 17 -18.13 10.36 5.80
CA CYS A 17 -17.76 10.73 7.17
C CYS A 17 -17.56 12.24 7.30
N PRO A 18 -17.66 12.79 8.53
CA PRO A 18 -17.23 14.16 8.79
C PRO A 18 -15.71 14.32 8.57
N ILE A 19 -15.26 15.58 8.52
CA ILE A 19 -13.82 15.88 8.45
C ILE A 19 -13.15 15.45 9.74
N ILE A 20 -12.33 14.40 9.67
CA ILE A 20 -11.57 13.86 10.81
C ILE A 20 -10.42 14.80 11.17
N ARG A 21 -10.24 15.07 12.47
CA ARG A 21 -9.15 15.85 13.04
C ARG A 21 -8.33 15.02 14.03
N GLN A 22 -7.18 15.55 14.39
CA GLN A 22 -6.33 14.96 15.42
C GLN A 22 -7.08 14.89 16.76
N GLY A 23 -7.02 13.74 17.41
CA GLY A 23 -7.64 13.49 18.72
C GLY A 23 -9.12 13.15 18.68
N ASP A 24 -9.75 13.12 17.49
CA ASP A 24 -11.14 12.70 17.36
C ASP A 24 -11.32 11.22 17.78
N ASP A 25 -12.46 10.89 18.41
CA ASP A 25 -12.85 9.50 18.66
C ASP A 25 -13.26 8.86 17.32
N LEU A 26 -12.27 8.29 16.64
CA LEU A 26 -12.48 7.69 15.34
C LEU A 26 -13.40 6.47 15.40
N ALA A 27 -13.39 5.71 16.49
CA ALA A 27 -14.26 4.55 16.63
C ALA A 27 -15.74 4.97 16.69
N GLU A 28 -16.04 6.03 17.43
CA GLU A 28 -17.38 6.63 17.47
C GLU A 28 -17.80 7.15 16.09
N ILE A 29 -16.94 7.92 15.42
CA ILE A 29 -17.27 8.53 14.13
C ILE A 29 -17.55 7.44 13.08
N VAL A 30 -16.72 6.40 13.00
CA VAL A 30 -16.91 5.29 12.06
C VAL A 30 -18.22 4.57 12.36
N THR A 31 -18.46 4.21 13.63
CA THR A 31 -19.66 3.50 14.06
C THR A 31 -20.92 4.28 13.69
N THR A 32 -20.97 5.55 14.08
CA THR A 32 -22.12 6.43 13.82
C THR A 32 -22.34 6.64 12.33
N SER A 33 -21.28 6.89 11.55
CA SER A 33 -21.40 7.08 10.09
C SER A 33 -21.98 5.85 9.39
N VAL A 34 -21.55 4.64 9.79
CA VAL A 34 -22.06 3.39 9.22
C VAL A 34 -23.52 3.16 9.59
N LEU A 35 -23.90 3.38 10.86
CA LEU A 35 -25.28 3.22 11.31
C LEU A 35 -26.24 4.24 10.67
N GLU A 36 -25.81 5.49 10.57
CA GLU A 36 -26.58 6.55 9.90
C GLU A 36 -26.75 6.27 8.40
N ALA A 37 -25.70 5.81 7.73
CA ALA A 37 -25.78 5.40 6.32
C ALA A 37 -26.74 4.22 6.13
N ALA A 38 -26.67 3.19 7.00
CA ALA A 38 -27.59 2.05 6.99
C ALA A 38 -29.06 2.48 7.09
N LYS A 39 -29.34 3.38 8.04
CA LYS A 39 -30.68 3.94 8.26
C LYS A 39 -31.15 4.81 7.09
N SER A 40 -30.30 5.70 6.58
CA SER A 40 -30.62 6.64 5.50
C SER A 40 -30.90 5.93 4.19
N ASP A 41 -30.02 5.00 3.82
CA ASP A 41 -30.03 4.38 2.49
C ASP A 41 -30.82 3.06 2.48
N GLY A 42 -31.37 2.66 3.63
CA GLY A 42 -32.28 1.53 3.77
C GLY A 42 -31.63 0.16 3.61
N PHE A 43 -30.43 -0.02 4.17
CA PHE A 43 -29.76 -1.32 4.23
C PHE A 43 -29.49 -1.75 5.68
N GLU A 44 -29.37 -3.05 5.89
CA GLU A 44 -29.07 -3.62 7.21
C GLU A 44 -27.60 -4.01 7.28
N ILE A 45 -27.02 -3.87 8.47
CA ILE A 45 -25.72 -4.45 8.82
C ILE A 45 -25.93 -5.92 9.15
N ARG A 46 -25.03 -6.78 8.68
CA ARG A 46 -25.13 -8.24 8.83
C ARG A 46 -23.90 -8.79 9.53
N ASP A 47 -24.04 -9.98 10.09
CA ASP A 47 -22.89 -10.75 10.56
C ASP A 47 -21.90 -10.93 9.40
N ARG A 48 -20.61 -10.81 9.70
CA ARG A 48 -19.49 -10.94 8.74
C ARG A 48 -19.39 -9.85 7.67
N ASP A 49 -20.21 -8.80 7.70
CA ASP A 49 -19.93 -7.58 6.94
C ASP A 49 -18.58 -6.99 7.38
N VAL A 50 -17.86 -6.34 6.46
CA VAL A 50 -16.54 -5.79 6.75
C VAL A 50 -16.58 -4.27 6.71
N ILE A 51 -16.23 -3.63 7.82
CA ILE A 51 -16.07 -2.17 7.91
C ILE A 51 -14.58 -1.85 7.79
N SER A 52 -14.21 -1.20 6.69
CA SER A 52 -12.82 -0.87 6.36
C SER A 52 -12.59 0.63 6.48
N VAL A 53 -11.54 1.02 7.21
CA VAL A 53 -11.18 2.43 7.47
C VAL A 53 -9.85 2.74 6.78
N THR A 54 -9.76 3.81 5.99
CA THR A 54 -8.49 4.19 5.36
C THR A 54 -7.43 4.54 6.42
N GLU A 55 -6.23 4.04 6.22
CA GLU A 55 -4.99 4.37 6.92
C GLU A 55 -4.80 5.89 7.05
N SER A 56 -5.23 6.66 6.05
CA SER A 56 -5.07 8.10 6.00
C SER A 56 -5.82 8.82 7.13
N ILE A 57 -7.06 8.41 7.43
CA ILE A 57 -7.84 9.03 8.52
C ILE A 57 -7.43 8.50 9.88
N VAL A 58 -6.96 7.25 9.96
CA VAL A 58 -6.38 6.70 11.20
C VAL A 58 -5.14 7.51 11.57
N ALA A 59 -4.19 7.66 10.65
CA ALA A 59 -2.98 8.44 10.87
C ALA A 59 -3.29 9.90 11.24
N ARG A 60 -4.34 10.49 10.66
CA ARG A 60 -4.78 11.86 10.96
C ARG A 60 -5.35 11.97 12.38
N SER A 61 -6.21 11.04 12.79
CA SER A 61 -6.78 11.00 14.14
C SER A 61 -5.70 10.81 15.21
N GLN A 62 -4.66 10.01 14.91
CA GLN A 62 -3.54 9.77 15.81
C GLN A 62 -2.64 11.00 16.00
N GLY A 63 -2.62 11.92 15.03
CA GLY A 63 -1.69 13.06 15.07
C GLY A 63 -0.21 12.66 14.95
N ASN A 64 0.07 11.54 14.29
CA ASN A 64 1.42 10.99 14.20
C ASN A 64 2.22 11.67 13.08
N TYR A 65 2.86 12.79 13.39
CA TYR A 65 3.58 13.63 12.44
C TYR A 65 5.08 13.73 12.75
N ALA A 66 5.89 13.84 11.70
CA ALA A 66 7.32 14.12 11.82
C ALA A 66 7.70 15.32 10.93
N SER A 67 8.55 16.21 11.43
CA SER A 67 9.10 17.31 10.64
C SER A 67 10.28 16.84 9.79
N VAL A 68 10.54 17.55 8.70
CA VAL A 68 11.74 17.34 7.88
C VAL A 68 13.04 17.50 8.70
N ASP A 69 13.02 18.32 9.75
CA ASP A 69 14.18 18.52 10.62
C ASP A 69 14.39 17.34 11.59
N ALA A 70 13.30 16.71 12.06
CA ALA A 70 13.39 15.47 12.83
C ALA A 70 13.91 14.32 11.97
N ILE A 71 13.44 14.21 10.71
CA ILE A 71 13.99 13.26 9.72
C ILE A 71 15.48 13.52 9.50
N ALA A 72 15.88 14.78 9.34
CA ALA A 72 17.27 15.16 9.13
C ALA A 72 18.17 14.77 10.31
N GLU A 73 17.70 14.96 11.54
CA GLU A 73 18.42 14.58 12.75
C GLU A 73 18.59 13.06 12.87
N ASP A 74 17.54 12.31 12.56
CA ASP A 74 17.60 10.84 12.58
C ASP A 74 18.55 10.31 11.50
N VAL A 75 18.49 10.88 10.29
CA VAL A 75 19.41 10.57 9.19
C VAL A 75 20.86 10.89 9.58
N ARG A 76 21.13 12.06 10.19
CA ARG A 76 22.48 12.39 10.68
C ARG A 76 22.96 11.39 11.73
N THR A 77 22.09 11.05 12.68
CA THR A 77 22.43 10.12 13.77
C THR A 77 22.75 8.73 13.24
N LYS A 78 21.95 8.21 12.31
CA LYS A 78 22.09 6.85 11.78
C LYS A 78 23.14 6.72 10.69
N LEU A 79 23.25 7.70 9.78
CA LEU A 79 24.14 7.62 8.61
C LEU A 79 25.40 8.49 8.73
N GLY A 80 25.45 9.42 9.69
CA GLY A 80 26.63 10.20 10.06
C GLY A 80 26.77 11.58 9.42
N GLY A 81 25.81 12.03 8.61
CA GLY A 81 25.75 13.41 8.11
C GLY A 81 26.71 13.78 6.97
N GLU A 82 27.53 12.85 6.48
CA GLU A 82 28.49 13.08 5.39
C GLU A 82 27.86 12.73 4.02
N THR A 83 28.57 11.96 3.18
CA THR A 83 28.04 11.43 1.92
C THR A 83 27.21 10.19 2.16
N ILE A 84 25.94 10.22 1.73
CA ILE A 84 25.03 9.07 1.80
C ILE A 84 24.51 8.69 0.42
N GLY A 85 24.36 7.40 0.18
CA GLY A 85 23.73 6.86 -1.01
C GLY A 85 22.25 6.67 -0.74
N VAL A 86 21.37 7.27 -1.54
CA VAL A 86 19.91 7.08 -1.43
C VAL A 86 19.48 6.31 -2.67
N ILE A 87 18.99 5.08 -2.48
CA ILE A 87 18.78 4.15 -3.60
C ILE A 87 17.33 3.72 -3.75
N PHE A 88 16.92 3.55 -5.00
CA PHE A 88 15.63 2.99 -5.40
C PHE A 88 14.39 3.65 -4.77
N PRO A 89 14.31 4.98 -4.73
CA PRO A 89 13.09 5.63 -4.30
C PRO A 89 11.98 5.48 -5.34
N ILE A 90 10.74 5.53 -4.87
CA ILE A 90 9.61 5.75 -5.77
C ILE A 90 9.60 7.19 -6.31
N LEU A 91 9.07 7.36 -7.52
CA LEU A 91 8.94 8.65 -8.19
C LEU A 91 7.64 9.33 -7.74
N SER A 92 7.69 10.11 -6.68
CA SER A 92 6.51 10.75 -6.11
C SER A 92 6.82 12.08 -5.45
N ARG A 93 6.08 13.12 -5.87
CA ARG A 93 6.04 14.42 -5.19
C ARG A 93 5.39 14.34 -3.80
N ASN A 94 4.46 13.41 -3.61
CA ASN A 94 3.65 13.33 -2.38
C ASN A 94 4.27 12.43 -1.31
N ARG A 95 4.82 11.27 -1.72
CA ARG A 95 5.36 10.26 -0.80
C ARG A 95 6.86 10.44 -0.57
N PHE A 96 7.65 10.55 -1.63
CA PHE A 96 9.11 10.54 -1.50
C PHE A 96 9.74 11.94 -1.39
N ALA A 97 9.31 12.92 -2.17
CA ALA A 97 9.99 14.22 -2.23
C ALA A 97 10.11 14.94 -0.87
N ILE A 98 9.06 14.86 -0.04
CA ILE A 98 9.08 15.42 1.32
C ILE A 98 10.03 14.65 2.25
N CYS A 99 10.11 13.32 2.12
CA CYS A 99 11.08 12.51 2.83
C CYS A 99 12.51 12.86 2.37
N LEU A 100 12.72 12.98 1.05
CA LEU A 100 14.00 13.37 0.46
C LEU A 100 14.46 14.75 0.96
N ARG A 101 13.55 15.69 1.19
CA ARG A 101 13.86 17.00 1.80
C ARG A 101 14.50 16.83 3.18
N GLY A 102 13.90 16.00 4.04
CA GLY A 102 14.46 15.69 5.35
C GLY A 102 15.80 14.94 5.26
N ILE A 103 15.90 13.96 4.36
CA ILE A 103 17.13 13.19 4.12
C ILE A 103 18.27 14.10 3.63
N ALA A 104 18.00 15.00 2.68
CA ALA A 104 18.98 15.94 2.13
C ALA A 104 19.48 16.93 3.20
N LYS A 105 18.59 17.47 4.04
CA LYS A 105 18.99 18.30 5.20
C LYS A 105 19.86 17.52 6.21
N GLY A 106 19.77 16.20 6.20
CA GLY A 106 20.52 15.30 7.08
C GLY A 106 21.91 14.91 6.57
N ALA A 107 22.36 15.39 5.41
CA ALA A 107 23.61 14.97 4.78
C ALA A 107 24.33 16.13 4.07
N LYS A 108 25.64 16.04 3.92
CA LYS A 108 26.42 17.00 3.11
C LYS A 108 26.33 16.71 1.60
N LYS A 109 26.26 15.43 1.23
CA LYS A 109 26.15 14.98 -0.16
C LYS A 109 25.21 13.79 -0.28
N ILE A 110 24.33 13.82 -1.27
CA ILE A 110 23.48 12.71 -1.67
C ILE A 110 24.00 12.11 -2.98
N VAL A 111 24.25 10.80 -2.98
CA VAL A 111 24.37 10.02 -4.21
C VAL A 111 23.01 9.37 -4.45
N LEU A 112 22.21 9.97 -5.33
CA LEU A 112 20.86 9.50 -5.62
C LEU A 112 20.93 8.46 -6.74
N MET A 113 20.61 7.21 -6.42
CA MET A 113 20.56 6.11 -7.39
C MET A 113 19.13 5.75 -7.76
N LEU A 114 18.76 6.02 -9.00
CA LEU A 114 17.43 5.73 -9.55
C LEU A 114 17.47 4.42 -10.35
N SER A 115 16.45 3.58 -10.16
CA SER A 115 16.23 2.43 -11.04
C SER A 115 15.65 2.90 -12.38
N TYR A 116 15.93 2.14 -13.44
CA TYR A 116 15.43 2.43 -14.79
C TYR A 116 15.08 1.12 -15.50
N PRO A 117 14.04 1.06 -16.34
CA PRO A 117 13.23 2.19 -16.81
C PRO A 117 12.22 2.73 -15.80
N SER A 118 11.96 2.03 -14.69
CA SER A 118 10.95 2.40 -13.70
C SER A 118 11.38 2.13 -12.26
N ASP A 119 10.66 2.72 -11.31
CA ASP A 119 10.78 2.40 -9.88
C ASP A 119 10.11 1.05 -9.52
N GLU A 120 10.17 0.68 -8.23
CA GLU A 120 9.60 -0.59 -7.73
C GLU A 120 8.10 -0.74 -7.99
N VAL A 121 7.35 0.37 -8.00
CA VAL A 121 5.90 0.35 -8.23
C VAL A 121 5.55 0.61 -9.69
N GLY A 122 6.52 0.86 -10.56
CA GLY A 122 6.31 1.02 -11.99
C GLY A 122 6.14 2.46 -12.47
N ASN A 123 6.47 3.48 -11.68
CA ASN A 123 6.57 4.83 -12.24
C ASN A 123 7.77 4.90 -13.17
N HIS A 124 7.53 5.31 -14.41
CA HIS A 124 8.52 5.28 -15.48
C HIS A 124 9.37 6.55 -15.53
N LEU A 125 10.70 6.38 -15.57
CA LEU A 125 11.63 7.39 -16.07
C LEU A 125 11.76 7.29 -17.59
N LEU A 126 11.71 6.07 -18.12
CA LEU A 126 11.89 5.73 -19.53
C LEU A 126 10.86 4.67 -19.94
N THR A 127 10.63 4.55 -21.25
CA THR A 127 9.99 3.36 -21.82
C THR A 127 11.02 2.26 -22.07
N LEU A 128 10.56 1.01 -22.18
CA LEU A 128 11.45 -0.10 -22.56
C LEU A 128 12.03 0.10 -23.97
N ASP A 129 11.23 0.61 -24.91
CA ASP A 129 11.68 0.89 -26.28
C ASP A 129 12.83 1.93 -26.33
N GLN A 130 12.81 2.93 -25.44
CA GLN A 130 13.91 3.89 -25.32
C GLN A 130 15.20 3.18 -24.85
N VAL A 131 15.09 2.32 -23.82
CA VAL A 131 16.23 1.56 -23.29
C VAL A 131 16.82 0.63 -24.35
N ASP A 132 15.96 -0.12 -25.05
CA ASP A 132 16.36 -1.04 -26.12
C ASP A 132 16.98 -0.29 -27.31
N GLY A 133 16.36 0.81 -27.73
CA GLY A 133 16.85 1.65 -28.82
C GLY A 133 18.20 2.30 -28.55
N ALA A 134 18.51 2.59 -27.28
CA ALA A 134 19.81 3.11 -26.85
C ALA A 134 20.86 2.01 -26.63
N GLY A 135 20.49 0.72 -26.73
CA GLY A 135 21.39 -0.41 -26.50
C GLY A 135 21.89 -0.52 -25.06
N VAL A 136 21.15 0.03 -24.09
CA VAL A 136 21.51 -0.01 -22.66
C VAL A 136 20.99 -1.31 -22.05
N ASN A 137 21.85 -2.05 -21.34
CA ASN A 137 21.42 -3.22 -20.59
C ASN A 137 20.93 -2.80 -19.19
N PRO A 138 19.62 -2.90 -18.88
CA PRO A 138 19.10 -2.47 -17.59
C PRO A 138 19.63 -3.31 -16.42
N TYR A 139 20.15 -4.52 -16.64
CA TYR A 139 20.59 -5.39 -15.55
C TYR A 139 22.03 -5.09 -15.10
N SER A 140 22.91 -4.69 -16.01
CA SER A 140 24.35 -4.53 -15.74
C SER A 140 24.83 -3.09 -15.79
N ASP A 141 24.22 -2.25 -16.62
CA ASP A 141 24.81 -0.96 -16.92
C ASP A 141 24.56 0.03 -15.78
N VAL A 142 25.52 0.93 -15.60
CA VAL A 142 25.44 2.03 -14.64
C VAL A 142 25.65 3.31 -15.41
N LEU A 143 24.65 4.19 -15.41
CA LEU A 143 24.71 5.46 -16.14
C LEU A 143 24.96 6.61 -15.17
N SER A 144 25.80 7.55 -15.56
CA SER A 144 25.86 8.88 -14.94
C SER A 144 24.70 9.75 -15.44
N LEU A 145 24.37 10.82 -14.71
CA LEU A 145 23.42 11.82 -15.20
C LEU A 145 23.75 12.35 -16.59
N ALA A 146 25.03 12.66 -16.86
CA ALA A 146 25.45 13.14 -18.17
C ALA A 146 25.15 12.12 -19.27
N LYS A 147 25.46 10.83 -19.06
CA LYS A 147 25.20 9.79 -20.05
C LYS A 147 23.70 9.52 -20.22
N TYR A 148 22.93 9.54 -19.13
CA TYR A 148 21.47 9.44 -19.17
C TYR A 148 20.86 10.56 -20.02
N ARG A 149 21.30 11.81 -19.81
CA ARG A 149 20.81 12.96 -20.59
C ARG A 149 21.26 12.93 -22.05
N GLU A 150 22.47 12.45 -22.33
CA GLU A 150 22.95 12.26 -23.70
C GLU A 150 22.09 11.24 -24.46
N LEU A 151 21.75 10.12 -23.82
CA LEU A 151 20.99 9.03 -24.46
C LEU A 151 19.49 9.34 -24.56
N PHE A 152 18.91 9.94 -23.53
CA PHE A 152 17.46 10.02 -23.37
C PHE A 152 16.90 11.44 -23.26
N GLY A 153 17.73 12.47 -23.07
CA GLY A 153 17.29 13.84 -22.90
C GLY A 153 16.47 14.09 -21.63
N GLU A 154 15.49 14.99 -21.74
CA GLU A 154 14.49 15.24 -20.70
C GLU A 154 13.31 14.27 -20.84
N ASN A 155 12.99 13.55 -19.76
CA ASN A 155 11.91 12.57 -19.74
C ASN A 155 10.92 12.96 -18.65
N LYS A 156 9.80 13.53 -19.08
CA LYS A 156 8.70 13.91 -18.20
C LYS A 156 7.79 12.71 -18.01
N HIS A 157 7.42 12.44 -16.77
CA HIS A 157 6.50 11.37 -16.42
C HIS A 157 5.12 11.63 -17.06
N GLU A 158 4.57 10.66 -17.79
CA GLU A 158 3.36 10.79 -18.60
C GLU A 158 2.19 11.42 -17.84
N PHE A 159 1.92 10.95 -16.62
CA PHE A 159 0.77 11.40 -15.83
C PHE A 159 0.97 12.73 -15.08
N THR A 160 2.22 13.11 -14.79
CA THR A 160 2.48 14.28 -13.92
C THR A 160 3.14 15.44 -14.66
N GLY A 161 3.72 15.19 -15.83
CA GLY A 161 4.49 16.17 -16.60
C GLY A 161 5.83 16.55 -15.94
N VAL A 162 6.25 15.87 -14.88
CA VAL A 162 7.45 16.18 -14.10
C VAL A 162 8.64 15.37 -14.59
N ASP A 163 9.77 16.02 -14.83
CA ASP A 163 11.07 15.34 -14.91
C ASP A 163 11.57 15.10 -13.48
N TYR A 164 11.37 13.88 -12.97
CA TYR A 164 11.71 13.55 -11.59
C TYR A 164 13.22 13.59 -11.31
N VAL A 165 14.06 13.39 -12.33
CA VAL A 165 15.52 13.48 -12.18
C VAL A 165 15.90 14.93 -11.87
N ALA A 166 15.43 15.88 -12.68
CA ALA A 166 15.69 17.31 -12.46
C ALA A 166 15.04 17.81 -11.15
N TYR A 167 13.80 17.39 -10.88
CA TYR A 167 13.07 17.79 -9.68
C TYR A 167 13.77 17.35 -8.39
N TYR A 168 14.25 16.10 -8.32
CA TYR A 168 14.99 15.62 -7.15
C TYR A 168 16.38 16.27 -7.03
N GLU A 169 17.06 16.52 -8.15
CA GLU A 169 18.33 17.26 -8.14
C GLU A 169 18.16 18.66 -7.53
N GLU A 170 17.18 19.42 -8.01
CA GLU A 170 16.87 20.76 -7.52
C GLU A 170 16.48 20.73 -6.03
N LEU A 171 15.63 19.76 -5.63
CA LEU A 171 15.20 19.62 -4.25
C LEU A 171 16.37 19.38 -3.30
N ILE A 172 17.30 18.48 -3.64
CA ILE A 172 18.48 18.19 -2.82
C ILE A 172 19.36 19.44 -2.71
N ARG A 173 19.66 20.11 -3.84
CA ARG A 173 20.47 21.35 -3.84
C ARG A 173 19.82 22.47 -3.03
N SER A 174 18.50 22.61 -3.10
CA SER A 174 17.74 23.61 -2.34
C SER A 174 17.82 23.39 -0.82
N CYS A 175 18.11 22.17 -0.38
CA CYS A 175 18.32 21.82 1.03
C CYS A 175 19.76 22.04 1.50
N GLY A 176 20.66 22.49 0.62
CA GLY A 176 22.07 22.75 0.93
C GLY A 176 23.01 21.55 0.82
N ALA A 177 22.51 20.41 0.31
CA ALA A 177 23.34 19.23 0.06
C ALA A 177 23.85 19.21 -1.39
N ASP A 178 25.08 18.72 -1.58
CA ASP A 178 25.57 18.37 -2.91
C ASP A 178 24.85 17.12 -3.43
N VAL A 179 24.77 16.96 -4.75
CA VAL A 179 24.04 15.86 -5.39
C VAL A 179 24.81 15.28 -6.56
N GLU A 180 24.86 13.96 -6.59
CA GLU A 180 25.32 13.16 -7.72
C GLU A 180 24.25 12.13 -8.05
N ILE A 181 23.75 12.14 -9.29
CA ILE A 181 22.70 11.20 -9.73
C ILE A 181 23.31 10.13 -10.61
N VAL A 182 22.99 8.88 -10.28
CA VAL A 182 23.40 7.67 -11.01
C VAL A 182 22.19 6.77 -11.25
N PHE A 183 22.26 5.95 -12.29
CA PHE A 183 21.18 5.04 -12.67
C PHE A 183 21.71 3.62 -12.71
N ALA A 184 21.07 2.71 -11.98
CA ALA A 184 21.42 1.30 -11.91
C ALA A 184 20.22 0.51 -11.36
N ASN A 185 20.16 -0.80 -11.64
CA ASN A 185 19.15 -1.71 -11.06
C ASN A 185 19.72 -2.73 -10.06
N HIS A 186 21.01 -2.63 -9.73
CA HIS A 186 21.68 -3.44 -8.72
C HIS A 186 22.24 -2.53 -7.61
N ALA A 187 21.99 -2.89 -6.35
CA ALA A 187 22.22 -2.02 -5.20
C ALA A 187 23.71 -1.71 -4.99
N GLU A 188 24.57 -2.66 -5.32
CA GLU A 188 26.02 -2.62 -5.15
C GLU A 188 26.68 -1.48 -5.93
N ALA A 189 26.04 -0.98 -6.98
CA ALA A 189 26.56 0.13 -7.79
C ALA A 189 26.84 1.38 -6.95
N VAL A 190 26.03 1.63 -5.92
CA VAL A 190 26.18 2.81 -5.04
C VAL A 190 27.46 2.74 -4.19
N LEU A 191 28.00 1.54 -3.95
CA LEU A 191 29.16 1.33 -3.08
C LEU A 191 30.48 1.85 -3.67
N LYS A 192 30.50 2.17 -4.97
CA LYS A 192 31.61 2.91 -5.60
C LYS A 192 31.70 4.36 -5.10
N TYR A 193 30.62 4.90 -4.55
CA TYR A 193 30.51 6.30 -4.16
C TYR A 193 30.48 6.49 -2.64
N THR A 194 29.85 5.57 -1.90
CA THR A 194 29.78 5.64 -0.43
C THR A 194 29.38 4.28 0.16
N LYS A 195 29.80 4.05 1.41
CA LYS A 195 29.42 2.87 2.21
C LYS A 195 28.26 3.14 3.18
N ASN A 196 27.74 4.36 3.21
CA ASN A 196 26.58 4.74 4.02
C ASN A 196 25.36 4.83 3.09
N VAL A 197 24.43 3.91 3.20
CA VAL A 197 23.33 3.74 2.25
C VAL A 197 21.97 3.73 2.95
N LEU A 198 21.06 4.53 2.40
CA LEU A 198 19.65 4.56 2.72
C LEU A 198 18.85 3.92 1.57
N VAL A 199 18.19 2.80 1.86
CA VAL A 199 17.33 2.07 0.92
C VAL A 199 15.93 2.67 0.95
N ALA A 200 15.51 3.26 -0.16
CA ALA A 200 14.20 3.89 -0.30
C ALA A 200 13.13 2.99 -0.95
N SER A 201 13.48 1.76 -1.32
CA SER A 201 12.49 0.79 -1.77
C SER A 201 11.54 0.39 -0.64
N ILE A 202 10.32 0.03 -1.00
CA ILE A 202 9.26 -0.35 -0.10
C ILE A 202 9.33 -1.86 0.11
N HIS A 203 8.99 -2.67 -0.87
CA HIS A 203 8.73 -4.10 -0.69
C HIS A 203 10.01 -4.96 -0.73
N THR A 204 11.03 -4.49 -1.43
CA THR A 204 12.32 -5.18 -1.61
C THR A 204 13.40 -4.76 -0.62
N ARG A 205 13.09 -3.82 0.29
CA ARG A 205 14.06 -3.17 1.20
C ARG A 205 14.94 -4.15 1.97
N GLU A 206 14.37 -5.21 2.54
CA GLU A 206 15.12 -6.20 3.33
C GLU A 206 16.16 -6.95 2.49
N ARG A 207 15.78 -7.28 1.24
CA ARG A 207 16.71 -7.90 0.29
C ARG A 207 17.85 -6.94 -0.04
N MET A 208 17.56 -5.67 -0.29
CA MET A 208 18.58 -4.68 -0.65
C MET A 208 19.51 -4.39 0.54
N LYS A 209 18.96 -4.24 1.75
CA LYS A 209 19.74 -4.07 2.99
C LYS A 209 20.72 -5.22 3.18
N ARG A 210 20.29 -6.47 2.95
CA ARG A 210 21.17 -7.65 3.00
C ARG A 210 22.27 -7.61 1.94
N ILE A 211 21.92 -7.39 0.67
CA ILE A 211 22.89 -7.32 -0.44
C ILE A 211 23.98 -6.29 -0.17
N LEU A 212 23.60 -5.09 0.27
CA LEU A 212 24.56 -4.02 0.58
C LEU A 212 25.51 -4.39 1.72
N LYS A 213 24.99 -5.00 2.80
CA LYS A 213 25.81 -5.47 3.93
C LYS A 213 26.78 -6.55 3.49
N ASP A 214 26.33 -7.54 2.71
CA ASP A 214 27.17 -8.62 2.18
C ASP A 214 28.26 -8.08 1.23
N ALA A 215 27.96 -6.98 0.51
CA ALA A 215 28.89 -6.30 -0.39
C ALA A 215 29.83 -5.29 0.31
N GLY A 216 29.79 -5.18 1.65
CA GLY A 216 30.75 -4.39 2.44
C GLY A 216 30.34 -2.95 2.74
N ALA A 217 29.05 -2.63 2.68
CA ALA A 217 28.53 -1.36 3.20
C ALA A 217 28.71 -1.27 4.73
N GLU A 218 28.98 -0.06 5.25
CA GLU A 218 29.26 0.20 6.67
C GLU A 218 28.00 0.55 7.45
N ARG A 219 27.15 1.42 6.90
CA ARG A 219 25.88 1.83 7.50
C ARG A 219 24.77 1.62 6.48
N VAL A 220 23.84 0.72 6.79
CA VAL A 220 22.75 0.37 5.88
C VAL A 220 21.43 0.43 6.63
N TYR A 221 20.61 1.40 6.23
CA TYR A 221 19.28 1.66 6.77
C TYR A 221 18.28 1.71 5.62
N GLY A 222 17.02 1.43 5.89
CA GLY A 222 15.91 1.70 4.97
C GLY A 222 15.08 2.87 5.45
N LEU A 223 14.11 3.30 4.64
CA LEU A 223 13.08 4.24 5.10
C LEU A 223 12.30 3.71 6.29
N ASP A 224 12.19 2.39 6.44
CA ASP A 224 11.61 1.74 7.61
C ASP A 224 12.42 1.93 8.89
N ASP A 225 13.71 2.22 8.76
CA ASP A 225 14.56 2.49 9.91
C ASP A 225 14.60 3.98 10.28
N ILE A 226 14.08 4.89 9.46
CA ILE A 226 14.07 6.35 9.74
C ILE A 226 12.72 6.74 10.35
N MET A 227 12.72 7.53 11.41
CA MET A 227 11.56 7.83 12.27
C MET A 227 10.90 6.58 12.87
N ASN A 228 11.72 5.56 13.19
CA ASN A 228 11.27 4.35 13.90
C ASN A 228 11.26 4.51 15.44
N ALA A 229 11.70 5.67 15.93
CA ALA A 229 11.54 6.11 17.31
C ALA A 229 11.31 7.64 17.32
N PRO A 230 10.73 8.21 18.38
CA PRO A 230 10.53 9.65 18.48
C PRO A 230 11.86 10.40 18.45
N VAL A 231 11.94 11.45 17.65
CA VAL A 231 13.10 12.36 17.60
C VAL A 231 12.65 13.74 18.05
N ASN A 232 13.18 14.24 19.17
CA ASN A 232 12.78 15.53 19.75
C ASN A 232 11.25 15.67 19.96
N GLY A 233 10.59 14.59 20.38
CA GLY A 233 9.14 14.57 20.62
C GLY A 233 8.27 14.49 19.36
N SER A 234 8.85 14.24 18.18
CA SER A 234 8.09 13.92 16.98
C SER A 234 7.35 12.58 17.09
N GLY A 235 6.38 12.38 16.19
CA GLY A 235 5.79 11.08 15.94
C GLY A 235 6.81 10.08 15.36
N CYS A 236 6.47 8.80 15.42
CA CYS A 236 7.27 7.71 14.87
C CYS A 236 6.41 6.51 14.48
N ASN A 237 6.96 5.61 13.67
CA ASN A 237 6.38 4.30 13.40
C ASN A 237 7.46 3.23 13.58
N GLU A 238 7.34 2.43 14.65
CA GLU A 238 8.36 1.46 15.06
C GLU A 238 8.64 0.37 14.01
N LYS A 239 7.65 0.09 13.16
CA LYS A 239 7.72 -1.00 12.18
C LYS A 239 8.07 -0.51 10.78
N TYR A 240 7.55 0.65 10.40
CA TYR A 240 7.59 1.12 9.02
C TYR A 240 8.29 2.46 8.85
N GLY A 241 8.73 3.12 9.92
CA GLY A 241 9.45 4.39 9.84
C GLY A 241 8.75 5.41 8.94
N LEU A 242 9.41 5.80 7.85
CA LEU A 242 8.88 6.70 6.82
C LEU A 242 8.09 5.99 5.70
N LEU A 243 8.05 4.67 5.63
CA LEU A 243 7.25 3.95 4.63
C LEU A 243 5.75 4.18 4.87
N GLY A 244 5.01 4.43 3.79
CA GLY A 244 3.58 4.78 3.85
C GLY A 244 3.30 6.17 4.42
N SER A 245 4.35 6.97 4.68
CA SER A 245 4.16 8.38 5.05
C SER A 245 3.74 9.20 3.83
N ASN A 246 2.99 10.27 4.09
CA ASN A 246 2.51 11.19 3.07
C ASN A 246 2.77 12.63 3.50
N LYS A 247 2.99 13.52 2.52
CA LYS A 247 3.12 14.95 2.75
C LYS A 247 1.88 15.51 3.46
N SER A 248 2.10 16.20 4.58
CA SER A 248 1.04 16.92 5.30
C SER A 248 1.15 18.44 5.11
N THR A 249 2.37 18.96 5.18
CA THR A 249 2.70 20.36 4.83
C THR A 249 4.01 20.36 4.02
N GLU A 250 4.56 21.53 3.69
CA GLU A 250 5.87 21.61 3.02
C GLU A 250 7.04 21.12 3.89
N ASP A 251 6.85 21.04 5.21
CA ASP A 251 7.90 20.71 6.18
C ASP A 251 7.53 19.55 7.11
N THR A 252 6.37 18.91 6.91
CA THR A 252 5.93 17.79 7.76
C THR A 252 5.33 16.64 6.96
N VAL A 253 5.63 15.42 7.42
CA VAL A 253 5.00 14.18 6.96
C VAL A 253 4.01 13.69 7.98
N LYS A 254 2.90 13.13 7.50
CA LYS A 254 2.00 12.27 8.27
C LYS A 254 2.52 10.85 8.14
N LEU A 255 2.86 10.22 9.26
CA LEU A 255 3.39 8.85 9.27
C LEU A 255 2.27 7.83 9.09
N PHE A 256 2.63 6.64 8.61
CA PHE A 256 1.71 5.52 8.47
C PHE A 256 1.13 5.12 9.84
N PRO A 257 -0.12 4.62 9.92
CA PRO A 257 -0.73 4.28 11.20
C PRO A 257 0.07 3.26 12.02
N ARG A 258 -0.04 3.42 13.34
CA ARG A 258 0.58 2.53 14.35
C ARG A 258 -0.48 2.04 15.34
N GLU A 259 -0.25 0.91 16.01
CA GLU A 259 -1.11 0.44 17.12
C GLU A 259 -2.62 0.43 16.82
N CYS A 260 -3.02 -0.02 15.64
CA CYS A 260 -4.41 0.09 15.17
C CYS A 260 -5.35 -1.04 15.66
N LYS A 261 -4.83 -2.03 16.41
CA LYS A 261 -5.65 -3.19 16.85
C LYS A 261 -6.76 -2.78 17.82
N SER A 262 -6.50 -1.84 18.72
CA SER A 262 -7.51 -1.33 19.66
C SER A 262 -8.67 -0.65 18.93
N LEU A 263 -8.37 0.15 17.91
CA LEU A 263 -9.37 0.83 17.08
C LEU A 263 -10.33 -0.16 16.41
N VAL A 264 -9.81 -1.18 15.72
CA VAL A 264 -10.67 -2.13 14.99
C VAL A 264 -11.55 -2.97 15.94
N LEU A 265 -11.03 -3.31 17.12
CA LEU A 265 -11.80 -4.03 18.14
C LEU A 265 -12.86 -3.15 18.81
N ASP A 266 -12.58 -1.86 19.02
CA ASP A 266 -13.55 -0.91 19.56
C ASP A 266 -14.73 -0.71 18.59
N ILE A 267 -14.46 -0.46 17.30
CA ILE A 267 -15.50 -0.35 16.27
C ILE A 267 -16.35 -1.62 16.22
N GLN A 268 -15.71 -2.81 16.20
CA GLN A 268 -16.43 -4.09 16.20
C GLN A 268 -17.33 -4.22 17.44
N GLY A 269 -16.82 -3.88 18.62
CA GLY A 269 -17.56 -3.93 19.88
C GLY A 269 -18.75 -2.97 19.91
N ARG A 270 -18.58 -1.74 19.40
CA ARG A 270 -19.66 -0.74 19.31
C ARG A 270 -20.76 -1.19 18.34
N ILE A 271 -20.40 -1.68 17.16
CA ILE A 271 -21.38 -2.22 16.19
C ILE A 271 -22.13 -3.41 16.79
N LEU A 272 -21.43 -4.34 17.44
CA LEU A 272 -22.06 -5.48 18.11
C LEU A 272 -23.05 -5.04 19.19
N LYS A 273 -22.70 -4.02 19.99
CA LYS A 273 -23.58 -3.48 21.02
C LYS A 273 -24.84 -2.83 20.44
N GLU A 274 -24.70 -2.03 19.39
CA GLU A 274 -25.82 -1.26 18.81
C GLU A 274 -26.73 -2.11 17.92
N THR A 275 -26.20 -3.17 17.29
CA THR A 275 -26.94 -3.94 16.27
C THR A 275 -27.13 -5.42 16.62
N GLY A 276 -26.38 -5.94 17.59
CA GLY A 276 -26.29 -7.38 17.85
C GLY A 276 -25.55 -8.17 16.77
N LYS A 277 -24.90 -7.51 15.80
CA LYS A 277 -24.22 -8.14 14.66
C LYS A 277 -22.72 -8.19 14.84
N HIS A 278 -22.14 -9.35 14.55
CA HIS A 278 -20.71 -9.56 14.60
C HIS A 278 -20.07 -9.28 13.24
N VAL A 279 -19.66 -8.03 13.04
CA VAL A 279 -18.93 -7.58 11.84
C VAL A 279 -17.43 -7.88 11.94
N GLU A 280 -16.71 -7.79 10.83
CA GLU A 280 -15.25 -7.67 10.81
C GLU A 280 -14.85 -6.22 10.56
N VAL A 281 -13.68 -5.83 11.04
CA VAL A 281 -13.17 -4.46 10.88
C VAL A 281 -11.70 -4.49 10.48
N MET A 282 -11.31 -3.62 9.56
CA MET A 282 -9.91 -3.46 9.16
C MET A 282 -9.53 -2.00 8.93
N VAL A 283 -8.24 -1.71 9.11
CA VAL A 283 -7.62 -0.52 8.52
C VAL A 283 -7.00 -0.95 7.19
N TYR A 284 -7.24 -0.23 6.11
CA TYR A 284 -6.66 -0.51 4.79
C TYR A 284 -5.82 0.67 4.32
N GLY A 285 -4.67 0.40 3.71
CA GLY A 285 -3.86 1.34 2.95
C GLY A 285 -4.09 1.16 1.44
N ASP A 286 -3.09 1.49 0.63
CA ASP A 286 -3.22 1.36 -0.82
C ASP A 286 -3.51 -0.08 -1.29
N GLY A 287 -4.27 -0.21 -2.38
CA GLY A 287 -4.68 -1.48 -2.96
C GLY A 287 -3.61 -2.15 -3.83
N ALA A 288 -3.41 -3.46 -3.68
CA ALA A 288 -2.42 -4.22 -4.46
C ALA A 288 -2.85 -4.52 -5.92
N PHE A 289 -3.30 -3.52 -6.68
CA PHE A 289 -3.65 -3.62 -8.09
C PHE A 289 -2.68 -2.85 -8.98
N LYS A 290 -2.56 -3.29 -10.24
CA LYS A 290 -1.74 -2.64 -11.26
C LYS A 290 -2.63 -1.97 -12.28
N ASP A 291 -2.47 -0.67 -12.45
CA ASP A 291 -3.11 0.04 -13.56
C ASP A 291 -2.55 -0.47 -14.90
N PRO A 292 -3.40 -1.01 -15.79
CA PRO A 292 -2.94 -1.50 -17.08
C PRO A 292 -2.51 -0.40 -18.04
N GLN A 293 -2.90 0.87 -17.84
CA GLN A 293 -2.49 1.95 -18.74
C GLN A 293 -1.09 2.44 -18.38
N GLY A 294 -0.92 2.96 -17.17
CA GLY A 294 0.34 3.48 -16.66
C GLY A 294 1.34 2.42 -16.21
N LYS A 295 0.92 1.16 -16.08
CA LYS A 295 1.74 0.05 -15.57
C LYS A 295 2.27 0.30 -14.16
N ILE A 296 1.58 1.13 -13.39
CA ILE A 296 1.90 1.48 -12.01
C ILE A 296 1.07 0.60 -11.07
N TRP A 297 1.70 0.04 -10.07
CA TRP A 297 1.06 -0.58 -8.92
C TRP A 297 0.65 0.49 -7.94
N GLU A 298 -0.62 0.50 -7.53
CA GLU A 298 -1.12 1.32 -6.43
C GLU A 298 -0.74 0.69 -5.08
N LEU A 299 0.51 0.23 -4.92
CA LEU A 299 0.98 -0.40 -3.68
C LEU A 299 2.21 0.35 -3.15
N ALA A 300 2.01 1.63 -2.85
CA ALA A 300 3.06 2.51 -2.35
C ALA A 300 3.12 2.55 -0.81
N ASP A 301 2.22 1.84 -0.13
CA ASP A 301 2.26 1.55 1.30
C ASP A 301 3.06 0.28 1.61
N PRO A 302 3.61 0.13 2.83
CA PRO A 302 4.39 -1.04 3.21
C PRO A 302 3.55 -2.32 3.36
N VAL A 303 2.25 -2.20 3.59
CA VAL A 303 1.26 -3.28 3.67
C VAL A 303 -0.12 -2.78 3.27
N VAL A 304 -0.99 -3.66 2.76
CA VAL A 304 -2.39 -3.31 2.44
C VAL A 304 -3.21 -3.12 3.71
N SER A 305 -2.93 -3.83 4.81
CA SER A 305 -3.69 -3.67 6.04
C SER A 305 -2.78 -3.71 7.28
N PRO A 306 -2.63 -2.59 8.01
CA PRO A 306 -1.83 -2.57 9.24
C PRO A 306 -2.54 -3.22 10.44
N ALA A 307 -3.88 -3.31 10.45
CA ALA A 307 -4.64 -3.98 11.50
C ALA A 307 -6.02 -4.41 11.04
N PHE A 308 -6.50 -5.51 11.62
CA PHE A 308 -7.80 -6.10 11.30
C PHE A 308 -8.27 -7.03 12.43
N THR A 309 -9.56 -7.35 12.45
CA THR A 309 -10.17 -8.35 13.34
C THR A 309 -9.85 -9.78 12.87
N ASP A 310 -9.85 -10.73 13.81
CA ASP A 310 -9.29 -12.08 13.56
C ASP A 310 -10.10 -12.89 12.53
N GLY A 311 -11.36 -12.54 12.28
CA GLY A 311 -12.17 -13.20 11.27
C GLY A 311 -11.76 -12.91 9.82
N LEU A 312 -10.77 -12.03 9.62
CA LEU A 312 -10.11 -11.75 8.35
C LEU A 312 -8.76 -12.48 8.17
N ILE A 313 -8.35 -13.31 9.14
CA ILE A 313 -7.17 -14.16 9.00
C ILE A 313 -7.47 -15.29 8.01
N GLY A 314 -6.64 -15.41 6.98
CA GLY A 314 -6.66 -16.52 6.03
C GLY A 314 -6.83 -16.07 4.58
N THR A 315 -7.28 -17.00 3.75
CA THR A 315 -7.47 -16.81 2.30
C THR A 315 -8.88 -17.26 1.91
N PRO A 316 -9.47 -16.73 0.82
CA PRO A 316 -10.73 -17.26 0.30
C PRO A 316 -10.64 -18.77 0.08
N ASN A 317 -11.71 -19.46 0.42
CA ASN A 317 -11.83 -20.91 0.29
C ASN A 317 -13.11 -21.23 -0.48
N GLU A 318 -13.12 -21.10 -1.80
CA GLU A 318 -14.30 -21.25 -2.65
C GLU A 318 -14.14 -22.39 -3.65
N LEU A 319 -15.23 -23.11 -3.94
CA LEU A 319 -15.27 -24.09 -5.02
C LEU A 319 -15.52 -23.40 -6.36
N LYS A 320 -14.88 -23.90 -7.40
CA LYS A 320 -15.09 -23.40 -8.77
C LYS A 320 -16.41 -23.92 -9.32
N LEU A 321 -17.49 -23.13 -9.18
CA LEU A 321 -18.83 -23.49 -9.66
C LEU A 321 -18.83 -23.91 -11.14
N LYS A 322 -18.11 -23.17 -11.99
CA LYS A 322 -17.97 -23.50 -13.41
C LYS A 322 -17.27 -24.84 -13.64
N TYR A 323 -16.23 -25.15 -12.86
CA TYR A 323 -15.53 -26.43 -12.97
C TYR A 323 -16.45 -27.59 -12.58
N LEU A 324 -17.17 -27.46 -11.46
CA LEU A 324 -18.15 -28.46 -11.03
C LEU A 324 -19.26 -28.65 -12.07
N ALA A 325 -19.78 -27.56 -12.63
CA ALA A 325 -20.81 -27.62 -13.67
C ALA A 325 -20.30 -28.28 -14.96
N ASP A 326 -19.09 -27.93 -15.43
CA ASP A 326 -18.55 -28.41 -16.70
C ASP A 326 -17.97 -29.83 -16.63
N ASN A 327 -17.60 -30.33 -15.44
CA ASN A 327 -16.96 -31.64 -15.25
C ASN A 327 -17.83 -32.61 -14.44
N ASP A 328 -18.07 -32.31 -13.17
CA ASP A 328 -18.70 -33.24 -12.21
C ASP A 328 -20.22 -33.37 -12.41
N PHE A 329 -20.85 -32.31 -12.91
CA PHE A 329 -22.30 -32.21 -13.11
C PHE A 329 -22.71 -31.84 -14.54
N LYS A 330 -21.86 -32.15 -15.53
CA LYS A 330 -22.05 -31.80 -16.94
C LYS A 330 -23.39 -32.25 -17.55
N ASP A 331 -23.96 -33.33 -17.01
CA ASP A 331 -25.21 -33.94 -17.47
C ASP A 331 -26.44 -33.37 -16.75
N LEU A 332 -26.25 -32.49 -15.75
CA LEU A 332 -27.32 -31.82 -15.01
C LEU A 332 -27.61 -30.42 -15.57
N SER A 333 -28.86 -29.98 -15.45
CA SER A 333 -29.28 -28.63 -15.84
C SER A 333 -30.41 -28.12 -14.95
N GLY A 334 -30.68 -26.81 -14.99
CA GLY A 334 -31.76 -26.18 -14.23
C GLY A 334 -31.63 -26.42 -12.72
N GLU A 335 -32.75 -26.76 -12.08
CA GLU A 335 -32.81 -26.94 -10.62
C GLU A 335 -31.93 -28.10 -10.13
N ALA A 336 -31.84 -29.19 -10.90
CA ALA A 336 -31.01 -30.34 -10.52
C ALA A 336 -29.51 -30.00 -10.45
N LEU A 337 -29.03 -29.14 -11.36
CA LEU A 337 -27.66 -28.63 -11.31
C LEU A 337 -27.46 -27.69 -10.12
N LYS A 338 -28.44 -26.80 -9.85
CA LYS A 338 -28.42 -25.89 -8.70
C LYS A 338 -28.33 -26.65 -7.38
N GLU A 339 -29.12 -27.72 -7.21
CA GLU A 339 -29.11 -28.58 -6.03
C GLU A 339 -27.78 -29.33 -5.87
N ALA A 340 -27.24 -29.91 -6.95
CA ALA A 340 -25.98 -30.66 -6.91
C ALA A 340 -24.77 -29.79 -6.54
N ILE A 341 -24.70 -28.59 -7.14
CA ILE A 341 -23.68 -27.58 -6.80
C ILE A 341 -23.85 -27.13 -5.34
N SER A 342 -25.08 -26.84 -4.91
CA SER A 342 -25.35 -26.40 -3.54
C SER A 342 -24.97 -27.43 -2.49
N LYS A 343 -25.24 -28.71 -2.78
CA LYS A 343 -24.81 -29.83 -1.95
C LYS A 343 -23.28 -29.89 -1.83
N SER A 344 -22.57 -29.80 -2.96
CA SER A 344 -21.10 -29.83 -2.99
C SER A 344 -20.46 -28.70 -2.18
N ILE A 345 -21.06 -27.50 -2.20
CA ILE A 345 -20.60 -26.36 -1.39
C ILE A 345 -20.77 -26.61 0.11
N ARG A 346 -21.88 -27.22 0.52
CA ARG A 346 -22.16 -27.56 1.92
C ARG A 346 -21.29 -28.68 2.44
N GLU A 347 -20.92 -29.62 1.58
CA GLU A 347 -20.09 -30.80 1.92
C GLU A 347 -18.57 -30.50 1.85
N LYS A 348 -18.15 -29.30 1.46
CA LYS A 348 -16.72 -28.98 1.25
C LYS A 348 -15.92 -29.03 2.56
N ASP A 349 -14.70 -29.56 2.48
CA ASP A 349 -13.72 -29.54 3.56
C ASP A 349 -13.07 -28.16 3.77
N GLY A 350 -12.59 -27.90 4.99
CA GLY A 350 -12.06 -26.60 5.42
C GLY A 350 -10.76 -26.16 4.74
N ASN A 351 -10.01 -27.05 4.08
CA ASN A 351 -8.80 -26.72 3.34
C ASN A 351 -8.80 -27.37 1.95
N LEU A 352 -8.91 -26.54 0.91
CA LEU A 352 -8.97 -27.01 -0.48
C LEU A 352 -7.60 -26.98 -1.19
N VAL A 353 -6.49 -26.65 -0.52
CA VAL A 353 -5.17 -26.56 -1.18
C VAL A 353 -4.80 -27.91 -1.83
N GLY A 354 -4.61 -27.90 -3.15
CA GLY A 354 -4.20 -29.08 -3.93
C GLY A 354 -5.33 -29.95 -4.50
N ASN A 355 -6.60 -29.64 -4.22
CA ASN A 355 -7.74 -30.34 -4.81
C ASN A 355 -7.96 -29.90 -6.28
N MET A 356 -8.29 -30.82 -7.19
CA MET A 356 -8.52 -30.50 -8.61
C MET A 356 -9.63 -29.45 -8.80
N ALA A 357 -10.67 -29.50 -7.95
CA ALA A 357 -11.77 -28.52 -7.92
C ALA A 357 -11.36 -27.11 -7.43
N SER A 358 -10.17 -26.95 -6.84
CA SER A 358 -9.60 -25.67 -6.40
C SER A 358 -8.38 -25.23 -7.23
N GLN A 359 -7.90 -26.06 -8.17
CA GLN A 359 -6.74 -25.73 -9.01
C GLN A 359 -6.98 -24.46 -9.83
N GLY A 360 -6.23 -23.39 -9.54
CA GLY A 360 -6.17 -22.15 -10.32
C GLY A 360 -6.65 -20.90 -9.59
N THR A 361 -6.79 -20.91 -8.27
CA THR A 361 -6.75 -19.68 -7.46
C THR A 361 -5.38 -19.57 -6.79
N THR A 362 -4.64 -18.49 -7.04
CA THR A 362 -3.46 -18.19 -6.23
C THR A 362 -3.98 -17.74 -4.87
N PRO A 363 -3.64 -18.41 -3.76
CA PRO A 363 -4.13 -18.03 -2.45
C PRO A 363 -3.64 -16.61 -2.13
N ARG A 364 -4.58 -15.68 -1.99
CA ARG A 364 -4.33 -14.28 -1.58
C ARG A 364 -4.95 -14.07 -0.20
N GLN A 365 -4.32 -13.23 0.61
CA GLN A 365 -4.85 -12.91 1.93
C GLN A 365 -6.16 -12.15 1.77
N LEU A 366 -7.14 -12.45 2.63
CA LEU A 366 -8.43 -11.75 2.64
C LEU A 366 -8.26 -10.24 2.75
N THR A 367 -7.34 -9.80 3.62
CA THR A 367 -7.02 -8.39 3.84
C THR A 367 -6.48 -7.70 2.59
N ASP A 368 -5.68 -8.39 1.77
CA ASP A 368 -5.13 -7.81 0.53
C ASP A 368 -6.23 -7.63 -0.51
N LEU A 369 -7.13 -8.62 -0.63
CA LEU A 369 -8.24 -8.60 -1.58
C LEU A 369 -9.30 -7.56 -1.18
N ILE A 370 -9.74 -7.58 0.08
CA ILE A 370 -10.76 -6.66 0.60
C ILE A 370 -10.19 -5.24 0.65
N GLY A 371 -8.94 -5.06 1.09
CA GLY A 371 -8.27 -3.75 1.10
C GLY A 371 -8.18 -3.15 -0.31
N SER A 372 -7.82 -3.95 -1.32
CA SER A 372 -7.80 -3.49 -2.72
C SER A 372 -9.20 -3.11 -3.24
N LEU A 373 -10.24 -3.86 -2.86
CA LEU A 373 -11.63 -3.50 -3.17
C LEU A 373 -12.02 -2.17 -2.50
N CYS A 374 -11.61 -1.97 -1.25
CA CYS A 374 -11.90 -0.75 -0.50
C CYS A 374 -11.20 0.45 -1.12
N ASP A 375 -9.92 0.32 -1.47
CA ASP A 375 -9.14 1.39 -2.11
C ASP A 375 -9.73 1.79 -3.47
N LEU A 376 -10.13 0.82 -4.31
CA LEU A 376 -10.86 1.11 -5.55
C LEU A 376 -12.20 1.84 -5.30
N THR A 377 -12.86 1.55 -4.18
CA THR A 377 -14.15 2.15 -3.83
C THR A 377 -13.99 3.59 -3.33
N SER A 378 -13.03 3.85 -2.44
CA SER A 378 -12.72 5.21 -1.96
C SER A 378 -12.08 6.05 -3.06
N GLY A 379 -11.21 5.43 -3.86
CA GLY A 379 -10.35 6.10 -4.83
C GLY A 379 -9.27 6.98 -4.18
N SER A 380 -8.42 7.55 -5.02
CA SER A 380 -7.25 8.35 -4.62
C SER A 380 -7.54 9.80 -4.23
N GLY A 381 -8.80 10.23 -4.29
CA GLY A 381 -9.23 11.62 -4.03
C GLY A 381 -10.08 11.75 -2.76
N ASP A 382 -10.16 12.97 -2.22
CA ASP A 382 -10.99 13.28 -1.05
C ASP A 382 -12.48 13.35 -1.44
N LYS A 383 -13.10 12.18 -1.66
CA LYS A 383 -14.55 12.06 -1.94
C LYS A 383 -15.40 12.13 -0.66
N GLY A 384 -14.77 12.36 0.49
CA GLY A 384 -15.43 12.31 1.79
C GLY A 384 -15.91 10.91 2.21
N THR A 385 -15.44 9.85 1.55
CA THR A 385 -15.81 8.44 1.85
C THR A 385 -14.61 7.62 2.35
N PRO A 386 -14.01 7.96 3.51
CA PRO A 386 -12.82 7.29 4.03
C PRO A 386 -13.13 5.94 4.71
N VAL A 387 -14.41 5.57 4.81
CA VAL A 387 -14.86 4.28 5.34
C VAL A 387 -15.56 3.53 4.20
N VAL A 388 -15.29 2.24 4.08
CA VAL A 388 -15.95 1.36 3.12
C VAL A 388 -16.64 0.23 3.87
N LEU A 389 -17.93 0.03 3.61
CA LEU A 389 -18.67 -1.13 4.06
C LEU A 389 -18.73 -2.16 2.91
N VAL A 390 -18.16 -3.34 3.14
CA VAL A 390 -18.22 -4.47 2.23
C VAL A 390 -19.20 -5.50 2.77
N GLN A 391 -20.29 -5.73 2.05
CA GLN A 391 -21.34 -6.64 2.46
C GLN A 391 -21.36 -7.89 1.61
N GLY A 392 -21.59 -9.02 2.27
CA GLY A 392 -21.75 -10.31 1.61
C GLY A 392 -20.50 -10.89 0.94
N TYR A 393 -19.32 -10.43 1.37
CA TYR A 393 -18.03 -10.90 0.84
C TYR A 393 -17.82 -12.41 1.07
N PHE A 394 -18.32 -12.93 2.19
CA PHE A 394 -18.17 -14.34 2.58
C PHE A 394 -19.35 -15.23 2.17
N ASP A 395 -20.34 -14.65 1.48
CA ASP A 395 -21.48 -15.42 1.01
C ASP A 395 -21.06 -16.37 -0.10
N ASN A 396 -21.80 -17.47 -0.21
CA ASN A 396 -21.61 -18.43 -1.29
C ASN A 396 -22.94 -18.65 -2.01
N PHE A 397 -22.91 -19.43 -3.09
CA PHE A 397 -24.07 -19.72 -3.93
C PHE A 397 -25.27 -20.33 -3.19
N THR A 398 -25.10 -20.84 -1.97
CA THR A 398 -26.17 -21.45 -1.17
C THR A 398 -26.86 -20.49 -0.20
N VAL A 399 -26.39 -19.26 -0.10
CA VAL A 399 -26.98 -18.22 0.76
C VAL A 399 -28.13 -17.55 -0.01
N GLU A 400 -29.37 -17.83 0.39
CA GLU A 400 -30.61 -17.26 -0.20
C GLU A 400 -30.85 -15.79 0.18
#